data_AF-A0A962C4E8-F1
#
_entry.id   AF-A0A962C4E8-F1
#
_cell.length_a   1.000
_cell.length_b   1.000
_cell.length_c   1.000
_cell.angle_alpha   90.00
_cell.angle_beta   90.00
_cell.angle_gamma   90.00
#
_symmetry.space_group_name_H-M   'P 1'
#
loop_
_entity.id
_entity.type
_entity.pdbx_description
1 polymer ?
#
loop_
_entity_poly.entity_id
_entity_poly.type
_entity_poly.pdbx_seq_one_letter_code
_entity_poly.pdbx_strand_id
1 'polypeptide(L)'
;YFDHFAFQSIHTDQFVAYLKDTILKQHPDAVTAKELDAWLEQPGIPSVAPASQSPRFEAVDAVRKRWLAGRIAASDIDTQGWVTQEWLRFLEGLPSKLSNEKLVELDESFHFTASHNGEILMRWFPLAVRSDYFEARAAMAEFLQRVGRRKLIMPIYEALVATKDGRVFAQEVFNKARPGYHPITTASVEAVLAKKK
;
A
#
# COMPACT_ATOMS: atom_id res chain seq x y z
N TYR A 1 22.27 -18.24 14.39
CA TYR A 1 20.80 -18.29 14.56
C TYR A 1 20.17 -19.34 13.64
N PHE A 2 20.25 -19.19 12.31
CA PHE A 2 19.64 -20.14 11.37
C PHE A 2 20.10 -21.58 11.54
N ASP A 3 21.42 -21.84 11.57
CA ASP A 3 21.93 -23.21 11.78
C ASP A 3 21.57 -23.78 13.15
N HIS A 4 21.53 -22.93 14.18
CA HIS A 4 21.23 -23.34 15.55
C HIS A 4 19.78 -23.80 15.73
N PHE A 5 18.83 -23.14 15.04
CA PHE A 5 17.41 -23.47 15.06
C PHE A 5 16.93 -24.17 13.78
N ALA A 6 17.85 -24.77 13.02
CA ALA A 6 17.49 -25.49 11.80
C ALA A 6 16.48 -26.61 12.12
N PHE A 7 15.40 -26.66 11.33
CA PHE A 7 14.32 -27.64 11.46
C PHE A 7 13.58 -27.62 12.81
N GLN A 8 13.58 -26.47 13.49
CA GLN A 8 12.88 -26.29 14.77
C GLN A 8 11.83 -25.16 14.70
N SER A 9 10.86 -25.24 15.60
CA SER A 9 9.96 -24.13 15.92
C SER A 9 10.41 -23.50 17.22
N ILE A 10 10.51 -22.16 17.24
CA ILE A 10 10.84 -21.40 18.45
C ILE A 10 9.88 -20.26 18.69
N HIS A 11 9.70 -19.93 19.97
CA HIS A 11 8.99 -18.74 20.42
C HIS A 11 9.93 -17.57 20.77
N THR A 12 9.36 -16.39 20.98
CA THR A 12 10.10 -15.14 21.25
C THR A 12 11.09 -15.27 22.40
N ASP A 13 10.74 -15.95 23.49
CA ASP A 13 11.62 -16.11 24.65
C ASP A 13 12.90 -16.92 24.32
N GLN A 14 12.79 -17.95 23.47
CA GLN A 14 13.95 -18.68 22.96
C GLN A 14 14.83 -17.79 22.06
N PHE A 15 14.22 -16.96 21.22
CA PHE A 15 14.96 -15.96 20.43
C PHE A 15 15.71 -14.99 21.34
N VAL A 16 15.05 -14.44 22.38
CA VAL A 16 15.67 -13.50 23.32
C VAL A 16 16.80 -14.15 24.12
N ALA A 17 16.61 -15.39 24.57
CA ALA A 17 17.66 -16.15 25.26
C ALA A 17 18.88 -16.36 24.35
N TYR A 18 18.66 -16.72 23.09
CA TYR A 18 19.75 -16.89 22.11
C TYR A 18 20.44 -15.56 21.78
N LEU A 19 19.68 -14.47 21.60
CA LEU A 19 20.22 -13.13 21.41
C LEU A 19 21.15 -12.73 22.57
N LYS A 20 20.73 -13.03 23.80
CA LYS A 20 21.51 -12.78 25.02
C LYS A 20 22.81 -13.59 25.06
N ASP A 21 22.76 -14.89 24.77
CA ASP A 21 23.95 -15.76 24.85
C ASP A 21 24.91 -15.61 23.64
N THR A 22 24.47 -14.98 22.54
CA THR A 22 25.30 -14.76 21.35
C THR A 22 25.72 -13.31 21.19
N ILE A 23 24.83 -12.45 20.69
CA ILE A 23 25.15 -11.07 20.32
C ILE A 23 25.41 -10.23 21.56
N LEU A 24 24.53 -10.26 22.57
CA LEU A 24 24.68 -9.39 23.75
C LEU A 24 25.81 -9.84 24.67
N LYS A 25 26.24 -11.09 24.58
CA LYS A 25 27.43 -11.57 25.28
C LYS A 25 28.71 -10.96 24.70
N GLN A 26 28.76 -10.75 23.39
CA GLN A 26 29.91 -10.16 22.69
C GLN A 26 29.82 -8.62 22.60
N HIS A 27 28.60 -8.10 22.56
CA HIS A 27 28.27 -6.69 22.42
C HIS A 27 27.18 -6.31 23.44
N PRO A 28 27.52 -6.18 24.73
CA PRO A 28 26.55 -5.96 25.80
C PRO A 28 25.74 -4.66 25.64
N ASP A 29 26.31 -3.67 24.96
CA ASP A 29 25.68 -2.36 24.75
C ASP A 29 24.96 -2.25 23.39
N ALA A 30 24.85 -3.33 22.60
CA ALA A 30 24.25 -3.27 21.27
C ALA A 30 22.75 -2.95 21.28
N VAL A 31 22.03 -3.39 22.31
CA VAL A 31 20.63 -3.02 22.57
C VAL A 31 20.34 -3.17 24.05
N THR A 32 19.71 -2.16 24.63
CA THR A 32 19.28 -2.19 26.03
C THR A 32 18.05 -3.07 26.21
N ALA A 33 17.82 -3.58 27.43
CA ALA A 33 16.61 -4.35 27.73
C ALA A 33 15.32 -3.57 27.42
N LYS A 34 15.34 -2.24 27.63
CA LYS A 34 14.21 -1.35 27.35
C LYS A 34 13.95 -1.19 25.84
N GLU A 35 15.00 -1.09 25.03
CA GLU A 35 14.86 -1.02 23.57
C GLU A 35 14.35 -2.35 23.02
N LEU A 36 14.83 -3.48 23.55
CA LEU A 36 14.35 -4.80 23.14
C LEU A 36 12.86 -4.99 23.47
N ASP A 37 12.42 -4.57 24.68
CA ASP A 37 11.00 -4.56 25.06
C ASP A 37 10.17 -3.67 24.12
N ALA A 38 10.68 -2.47 23.80
CA ALA A 38 10.01 -1.56 22.89
C ALA A 38 9.78 -2.17 21.49
N TRP A 39 10.70 -3.00 21.01
CA TRP A 39 10.58 -3.69 19.72
C TRP A 39 9.65 -4.89 19.72
N LEU A 40 9.57 -5.62 20.83
CA LEU A 40 8.86 -6.91 20.89
C LEU A 40 7.43 -6.78 21.43
N GLU A 41 7.22 -5.92 22.42
CA GLU A 41 6.00 -5.94 23.25
C GLU A 41 5.21 -4.62 23.20
N GLN A 42 5.82 -3.51 22.79
CA GLN A 42 5.14 -2.21 22.76
C GLN A 42 4.50 -1.93 21.39
N PRO A 43 3.34 -1.23 21.35
CA PRO A 43 2.69 -0.87 20.10
C PRO A 43 3.44 0.25 19.36
N GLY A 44 3.30 0.27 18.04
CA GLY A 44 3.86 1.31 17.17
C GLY A 44 5.28 1.03 16.72
N ILE A 45 5.95 2.05 16.17
CA ILE A 45 7.36 1.98 15.77
C ILE A 45 8.19 2.62 16.90
N PRO A 46 9.20 1.93 17.45
CA PRO A 46 10.06 2.50 18.49
C PRO A 46 10.73 3.81 18.04
N SER A 47 10.86 4.78 18.95
CA SER A 47 11.51 6.07 18.62
C SER A 47 12.98 5.94 18.24
N VAL A 48 13.62 4.83 18.61
CA VAL A 48 15.00 4.48 18.27
C VAL A 48 15.13 3.83 16.88
N ALA A 49 14.01 3.51 16.22
CA ALA A 49 14.06 2.89 14.91
C ALA A 49 14.68 3.84 13.88
N PRO A 50 15.72 3.42 13.14
CA PRO A 50 16.37 4.27 12.15
C PRO A 50 15.39 4.59 11.02
N ALA A 51 15.28 5.88 10.67
CA ALA A 51 14.51 6.31 9.52
C ALA A 51 15.28 6.02 8.23
N SER A 52 14.69 5.23 7.34
CA SER A 52 15.26 5.00 6.00
C SER A 52 15.20 6.28 5.16
N GLN A 53 16.32 6.62 4.53
CA GLN A 53 16.44 7.75 3.59
C GLN A 53 16.68 7.25 2.17
N SER A 54 16.18 7.98 1.18
CA SER A 54 16.35 7.65 -0.24
C SER A 54 16.40 8.93 -1.07
N PRO A 55 17.56 9.29 -1.64
CA PRO A 55 17.67 10.44 -2.54
C PRO A 55 16.72 10.37 -3.73
N ARG A 56 16.42 9.15 -4.22
CA ARG A 56 15.46 8.93 -5.31
C ARG A 56 14.04 9.29 -4.88
N PHE A 57 13.64 8.97 -3.64
CA PHE A 57 12.33 9.37 -3.12
C PHE A 57 12.25 10.85 -2.79
N GLU A 58 13.33 11.47 -2.32
CA GLU A 58 13.37 12.92 -2.11
C GLU A 58 13.18 13.68 -3.43
N ALA A 59 13.78 13.20 -4.52
CA ALA A 59 13.57 13.76 -5.86
C ALA A 59 12.10 13.63 -6.32
N VAL A 60 11.49 12.45 -6.13
CA VAL A 60 10.06 12.23 -6.41
C VAL A 60 9.18 13.17 -5.59
N ASP A 61 9.48 13.32 -4.30
CA ASP A 61 8.72 14.19 -3.41
C ASP A 61 8.84 15.67 -3.82
N ALA A 62 10.03 16.10 -4.25
CA ALA A 62 10.26 17.46 -4.72
C ALA A 62 9.46 17.77 -5.99
N VAL A 63 9.45 16.87 -6.98
CA VAL A 63 8.70 17.10 -8.22
C VAL A 63 7.19 17.01 -7.99
N ARG A 64 6.72 16.07 -7.15
CA ARG A 64 5.31 15.98 -6.74
C ARG A 64 4.84 17.27 -6.07
N LYS A 65 5.64 17.86 -5.17
CA LYS A 65 5.32 19.15 -4.53
C LYS A 65 5.18 20.28 -5.53
N ARG A 66 6.05 20.35 -6.55
CA ARG A 66 5.95 21.36 -7.62
C ARG A 66 4.67 21.21 -8.43
N TRP A 67 4.31 19.98 -8.79
CA TRP A 67 3.08 19.67 -9.51
C TRP A 67 1.82 19.98 -8.70
N LEU A 68 1.78 19.58 -7.42
CA LEU A 68 0.68 19.91 -6.50
C LEU A 68 0.50 21.42 -6.30
N ALA A 69 1.59 22.18 -6.38
CA ALA A 69 1.56 23.65 -6.34
C ALA A 69 1.20 24.30 -7.69
N GLY A 70 0.87 23.53 -8.73
CA GLY A 70 0.54 24.02 -10.07
C GLY A 70 1.71 24.69 -10.81
N ARG A 71 2.96 24.44 -10.38
CA ARG A 71 4.15 25.07 -10.97
C ARG A 71 4.66 24.36 -12.23
N ILE A 72 4.22 23.13 -12.45
CA ILE A 72 4.52 22.28 -13.61
C ILE A 72 3.29 21.43 -13.92
N ALA A 73 3.12 21.04 -15.19
CA ALA A 73 2.14 20.04 -15.58
C ALA A 73 2.67 18.62 -15.26
N ALA A 74 1.78 17.63 -15.21
CA ALA A 74 2.16 16.22 -15.03
C ALA A 74 3.04 15.74 -16.20
N SER A 75 2.75 16.17 -17.42
CA SER A 75 3.56 15.87 -18.61
C SER A 75 5.00 16.41 -18.55
N ASP A 76 5.25 17.41 -17.70
CA ASP A 76 6.58 18.01 -17.52
C ASP A 76 7.43 17.26 -16.47
N ILE A 77 6.85 16.27 -15.79
CA ILE A 77 7.57 15.47 -14.81
C ILE A 77 8.41 14.44 -15.57
N ASP A 78 9.73 14.61 -15.54
CA ASP A 78 10.65 13.60 -16.06
C ASP A 78 10.60 12.35 -15.18
N THR A 79 9.96 11.31 -15.71
CA THR A 79 9.81 10.00 -15.07
C THR A 79 10.71 8.94 -15.73
N GLN A 80 11.62 9.36 -16.63
CA GLN A 80 12.57 8.46 -17.26
C GLN A 80 13.44 7.77 -16.21
N GLY A 81 13.44 6.43 -16.23
CA GLY A 81 14.22 5.61 -15.28
C GLY A 81 13.60 5.44 -13.89
N TRP A 82 12.38 5.93 -13.66
CA TRP A 82 11.62 5.57 -12.46
C TRP A 82 11.32 4.08 -12.46
N VAL A 83 11.58 3.41 -11.34
CA VAL A 83 11.12 2.04 -11.11
C VAL A 83 9.79 2.08 -10.36
N THR A 84 9.21 0.90 -10.09
CA THR A 84 7.90 0.82 -9.44
C THR A 84 7.89 1.60 -8.12
N GLN A 85 8.96 1.53 -7.34
CA GLN A 85 9.07 2.14 -6.02
C GLN A 85 8.91 3.68 -6.06
N GLU A 86 9.46 4.38 -7.05
CA GLU A 86 9.23 5.82 -7.23
C GLU A 86 7.79 6.12 -7.61
N TRP A 87 7.17 5.31 -8.45
CA TRP A 87 5.75 5.46 -8.77
C TRP A 87 4.87 5.26 -7.55
N LEU A 88 5.18 4.26 -6.72
CA LEU A 88 4.46 4.06 -5.45
C LEU A 88 4.68 5.26 -4.53
N ARG A 89 5.92 5.76 -4.42
CA ARG A 89 6.23 6.95 -3.62
C ARG A 89 5.47 8.18 -4.12
N PHE A 90 5.38 8.36 -5.43
CA PHE A 90 4.63 9.45 -6.04
C PHE A 90 3.15 9.37 -5.65
N LEU A 91 2.50 8.22 -5.90
CA LEU A 91 1.08 8.00 -5.62
C LEU A 91 0.73 8.08 -4.12
N GLU A 92 1.56 7.49 -3.26
CA GLU A 92 1.33 7.48 -1.80
C GLU A 92 1.43 8.87 -1.16
N GLY A 93 2.17 9.78 -1.78
CA GLY A 93 2.29 11.15 -1.31
C GLY A 93 1.30 12.14 -1.91
N LEU A 94 0.33 11.66 -2.71
CA LEU A 94 -0.77 12.49 -3.21
C LEU A 94 -1.78 12.77 -2.08
N PRO A 95 -2.50 13.91 -2.12
CA PRO A 95 -3.64 14.16 -1.26
C PRO A 95 -4.68 13.05 -1.31
N SER A 96 -5.46 12.88 -0.23
CA SER A 96 -6.48 11.83 -0.15
C SER A 96 -7.57 11.97 -1.22
N LYS A 97 -7.85 13.19 -1.68
CA LYS A 97 -8.75 13.52 -2.79
C LYS A 97 -8.07 14.56 -3.69
N LEU A 98 -8.25 14.41 -5.01
CA LEU A 98 -7.86 15.39 -6.01
C LEU A 98 -9.09 15.85 -6.79
N SER A 99 -8.98 16.94 -7.54
CA SER A 99 -10.02 17.32 -8.49
C SER A 99 -10.02 16.35 -9.68
N ASN A 100 -11.14 16.27 -10.41
CA ASN A 100 -11.24 15.40 -11.58
C ASN A 100 -10.22 15.81 -12.65
N GLU A 101 -10.01 17.12 -12.85
CA GLU A 101 -9.04 17.65 -13.82
C GLU A 101 -7.62 17.19 -13.51
N LYS A 102 -7.24 17.15 -12.22
CA LYS A 102 -5.93 16.66 -11.79
C LYS A 102 -5.77 15.15 -12.00
N LEU A 103 -6.85 14.37 -11.88
CA LEU A 103 -6.78 12.94 -12.18
C LEU A 103 -6.72 12.66 -13.68
N VAL A 104 -7.48 13.39 -14.50
CA VAL A 104 -7.37 13.34 -15.97
C VAL A 104 -5.93 13.66 -16.38
N GLU A 105 -5.37 14.77 -15.88
CA GLU A 105 -3.99 15.19 -16.19
C GLU A 105 -2.95 14.10 -15.86
N LEU A 106 -3.08 13.44 -14.70
CA LEU A 106 -2.19 12.34 -14.30
C LEU A 106 -2.38 11.10 -15.18
N ASP A 107 -3.62 10.74 -15.50
CA ASP A 107 -3.93 9.52 -16.24
C ASP A 107 -3.59 9.63 -17.73
N GLU A 108 -3.75 10.82 -18.31
CA GLU A 108 -3.27 11.13 -19.66
C GLU A 108 -1.74 11.12 -19.73
N SER A 109 -1.05 11.62 -18.69
CA SER A 109 0.41 11.71 -18.68
C SER A 109 1.09 10.38 -18.36
N PHE A 110 0.52 9.58 -17.46
CA PHE A 110 1.19 8.40 -16.88
C PHE A 110 0.42 7.09 -17.05
N HIS A 111 -0.80 7.14 -17.59
CA HIS A 111 -1.62 5.96 -17.91
C HIS A 111 -1.84 5.02 -16.72
N PHE A 112 -2.10 5.58 -15.53
CA PHE A 112 -2.28 4.78 -14.32
C PHE A 112 -3.47 3.84 -14.42
N THR A 113 -4.59 4.25 -15.01
CA THR A 113 -5.78 3.42 -15.23
C THR A 113 -5.49 2.22 -16.12
N ALA A 114 -4.63 2.40 -17.13
CA ALA A 114 -4.23 1.33 -18.05
C ALA A 114 -3.02 0.52 -17.55
N SER A 115 -2.52 0.77 -16.34
CA SER A 115 -1.36 0.09 -15.80
C SER A 115 -1.62 -1.42 -15.62
N HIS A 116 -0.63 -2.24 -15.95
CA HIS A 116 -0.65 -3.68 -15.66
C HIS A 116 -0.08 -4.00 -14.26
N ASN A 117 0.51 -3.00 -13.59
CA ASN A 117 1.16 -3.18 -12.30
C ASN A 117 0.14 -3.08 -11.16
N GLY A 118 -0.16 -4.22 -10.52
CA GLY A 118 -1.12 -4.28 -9.42
C GLY A 118 -0.76 -3.40 -8.21
N GLU A 119 0.52 -3.08 -7.98
CA GLU A 119 0.93 -2.16 -6.90
C GLU A 119 0.59 -0.70 -7.22
N ILE A 120 0.61 -0.32 -8.51
CA ILE A 120 0.14 0.99 -8.97
C ILE A 120 -1.38 1.06 -8.88
N LEU A 121 -2.08 0.06 -9.45
CA LEU A 121 -3.54 0.01 -9.45
C LEU A 121 -4.15 0.02 -8.05
N MET A 122 -3.55 -0.70 -7.09
CA MET A 122 -4.04 -0.71 -5.70
C MET A 122 -3.94 0.65 -4.99
N ARG A 123 -3.13 1.59 -5.51
CA ARG A 123 -3.00 2.97 -4.99
C ARG A 123 -3.81 3.97 -5.80
N TRP A 124 -3.82 3.80 -7.12
CA TRP A 124 -4.54 4.65 -8.06
C TRP A 124 -6.06 4.53 -7.90
N PHE A 125 -6.61 3.32 -7.90
CA PHE A 125 -8.06 3.14 -7.89
C PHE A 125 -8.74 3.66 -6.61
N PRO A 126 -8.21 3.47 -5.39
CA PRO A 126 -8.79 4.12 -4.21
C PRO A 126 -8.81 5.65 -4.30
N LEU A 127 -7.77 6.26 -4.90
CA LEU A 127 -7.72 7.71 -5.13
C LEU A 127 -8.77 8.14 -6.17
N ALA A 128 -8.91 7.39 -7.28
CA ALA A 128 -9.93 7.62 -8.29
C ALA A 128 -11.35 7.56 -7.69
N VAL A 129 -11.62 6.57 -6.85
CA VAL A 129 -12.91 6.44 -6.14
C VAL A 129 -13.18 7.64 -5.22
N ARG A 130 -12.21 8.02 -4.38
CA ARG A 130 -12.40 9.16 -3.45
C ARG A 130 -12.53 10.50 -4.19
N SER A 131 -12.02 10.57 -5.40
CA SER A 131 -12.02 11.77 -6.26
C SER A 131 -13.15 11.76 -7.31
N ASP A 132 -14.06 10.79 -7.26
CA ASP A 132 -15.18 10.67 -8.20
C ASP A 132 -14.73 10.65 -9.68
N TYR A 133 -13.60 9.98 -9.96
CA TYR A 133 -13.07 9.78 -11.32
C TYR A 133 -13.63 8.47 -11.90
N PHE A 134 -14.72 8.60 -12.65
CA PHE A 134 -15.54 7.48 -13.13
C PHE A 134 -14.92 6.77 -14.35
N GLU A 135 -14.05 7.44 -15.07
CA GLU A 135 -13.30 6.96 -16.24
C GLU A 135 -12.48 5.70 -15.89
N ALA A 136 -11.98 5.61 -14.65
CA ALA A 136 -11.23 4.45 -14.16
C ALA A 136 -12.10 3.22 -13.84
N ARG A 137 -13.44 3.31 -13.82
CA ARG A 137 -14.31 2.23 -13.35
C ARG A 137 -14.23 0.96 -14.19
N ALA A 138 -14.18 1.08 -15.51
CA ALA A 138 -14.12 -0.09 -16.38
C ALA A 138 -12.86 -0.93 -16.08
N ALA A 139 -11.69 -0.29 -16.09
CA ALA A 139 -10.42 -0.94 -15.76
C ALA A 139 -10.39 -1.47 -14.31
N MET A 140 -10.99 -0.74 -13.36
CA MET A 140 -11.11 -1.17 -11.98
C MET A 140 -11.97 -2.44 -11.85
N ALA A 141 -13.10 -2.52 -12.55
CA ALA A 141 -13.95 -3.70 -12.56
C ALA A 141 -13.23 -4.92 -13.16
N GLU A 142 -12.49 -4.73 -14.25
CA GLU A 142 -11.69 -5.79 -14.87
C GLU A 142 -10.58 -6.27 -13.94
N PHE A 143 -9.87 -5.33 -13.28
CA PHE A 143 -8.84 -5.66 -12.31
C PHE A 143 -9.38 -6.48 -11.14
N LEU A 144 -10.50 -6.05 -10.54
CA LEU A 144 -11.14 -6.76 -9.44
C LEU A 144 -11.66 -8.14 -9.86
N GLN A 145 -12.21 -8.28 -11.08
CA GLN A 145 -12.64 -9.59 -11.57
C GLN A 145 -11.48 -10.56 -11.84
N ARG A 146 -10.31 -10.02 -12.22
CA ARG A 146 -9.13 -10.83 -12.57
C ARG A 146 -8.25 -11.18 -11.36
N VAL A 147 -8.21 -10.35 -10.32
CA VAL A 147 -7.24 -10.46 -9.22
C VAL A 147 -7.93 -10.72 -7.88
N GLY A 148 -7.61 -11.84 -7.22
CA GLY A 148 -8.11 -12.20 -5.89
C GLY A 148 -7.17 -11.91 -4.70
N ARG A 149 -6.00 -11.30 -4.94
CA ARG A 149 -4.99 -11.05 -3.90
C ARG A 149 -5.45 -9.91 -2.99
N ARG A 150 -5.85 -10.25 -1.75
CA ARG A 150 -6.40 -9.32 -0.74
C ARG A 150 -5.60 -8.01 -0.61
N LYS A 151 -4.26 -8.07 -0.55
CA LYS A 151 -3.39 -6.88 -0.49
C LYS A 151 -3.73 -5.85 -1.57
N LEU A 152 -4.02 -6.30 -2.80
CA LEU A 152 -4.21 -5.42 -3.95
C LEU A 152 -5.66 -4.94 -4.09
N ILE A 153 -6.64 -5.75 -3.69
CA ILE A 153 -8.06 -5.46 -3.94
C ILE A 153 -8.82 -4.89 -2.74
N MET A 154 -8.41 -5.24 -1.51
CA MET A 154 -9.14 -4.80 -0.32
C MET A 154 -9.16 -3.26 -0.18
N PRO A 155 -8.05 -2.53 -0.41
CA PRO A 155 -8.07 -1.07 -0.37
C PRO A 155 -9.06 -0.43 -1.36
N ILE A 156 -9.29 -1.09 -2.51
CA ILE A 156 -10.23 -0.63 -3.53
C ILE A 156 -11.66 -0.84 -3.04
N TYR A 157 -11.99 -2.04 -2.55
CA TYR A 157 -13.31 -2.31 -1.96
C TYR A 157 -13.61 -1.40 -0.78
N GLU A 158 -12.63 -1.16 0.10
CA GLU A 158 -12.75 -0.24 1.24
C GLU A 158 -13.07 1.19 0.79
N ALA A 159 -12.38 1.70 -0.23
CA ALA A 159 -12.68 3.02 -0.80
C ALA A 159 -14.08 3.07 -1.45
N LEU A 160 -14.48 2.02 -2.17
CA LEU A 160 -15.79 1.94 -2.83
C LEU A 160 -16.93 1.97 -1.82
N VAL A 161 -16.88 1.17 -0.75
CA VAL A 161 -17.97 1.11 0.24
C VAL A 161 -18.11 2.36 1.11
N ALA A 162 -17.10 3.24 1.07
CA ALA A 162 -17.12 4.54 1.72
C ALA A 162 -18.05 5.55 1.02
N THR A 163 -18.60 5.24 -0.16
CA THR A 163 -19.64 6.04 -0.85
C THR A 163 -20.89 5.20 -1.11
N LYS A 164 -22.04 5.85 -1.36
CA LYS A 164 -23.29 5.13 -1.67
C LYS A 164 -23.20 4.48 -3.06
N ASP A 165 -22.78 5.27 -4.04
CA ASP A 165 -22.64 4.84 -5.43
C ASP A 165 -21.51 3.80 -5.60
N GLY A 166 -20.35 4.04 -4.99
CA GLY A 166 -19.24 3.07 -5.01
C GLY A 166 -19.62 1.73 -4.38
N ARG A 167 -20.50 1.69 -3.37
CA ARG A 167 -21.01 0.44 -2.81
C ARG A 167 -21.85 -0.36 -3.82
N VAL A 168 -22.71 0.32 -4.58
CA VAL A 168 -23.51 -0.34 -5.64
C VAL A 168 -22.57 -0.96 -6.66
N PHE A 169 -21.60 -0.18 -7.15
CA PHE A 169 -20.59 -0.65 -8.09
C PHE A 169 -19.76 -1.82 -7.52
N ALA A 170 -19.32 -1.72 -6.26
CA ALA A 170 -18.58 -2.80 -5.59
C ALA A 170 -19.37 -4.11 -5.52
N GLN A 171 -20.67 -4.03 -5.23
CA GLN A 171 -21.53 -5.22 -5.16
C GLN A 171 -21.68 -5.87 -6.54
N GLU A 172 -21.91 -5.07 -7.59
CA GLU A 172 -22.02 -5.56 -8.96
C GLU A 172 -20.74 -6.24 -9.43
N VAL A 173 -19.59 -5.61 -9.22
CA VAL A 173 -18.28 -6.18 -9.58
C VAL A 173 -17.99 -7.43 -8.76
N PHE A 174 -18.25 -7.39 -7.46
CA PHE A 174 -18.02 -8.54 -6.58
C PHE A 174 -18.87 -9.75 -6.99
N ASN A 175 -20.13 -9.57 -7.37
CA ASN A 175 -20.98 -10.68 -7.83
C ASN A 175 -20.36 -11.41 -9.03
N LYS A 176 -19.66 -10.69 -9.92
CA LYS A 176 -18.95 -11.26 -11.08
C LYS A 176 -17.61 -11.89 -10.69
N ALA A 177 -16.86 -11.25 -9.79
CA ALA A 177 -15.53 -11.71 -9.36
C ALA A 177 -15.59 -12.90 -8.38
N ARG A 178 -16.65 -13.00 -7.58
CA ARG A 178 -16.81 -13.94 -6.47
C ARG A 178 -16.53 -15.40 -6.83
N PRO A 179 -17.01 -15.97 -7.96
CA PRO A 179 -16.75 -17.37 -8.28
C PRO A 179 -15.27 -17.70 -8.47
N GLY A 180 -14.44 -16.71 -8.83
CA GLY A 180 -13.00 -16.88 -9.02
C GLY A 180 -12.15 -16.59 -7.77
N TYR A 181 -12.74 -16.02 -6.72
CA TYR A 181 -12.00 -15.68 -5.49
C TYR A 181 -11.82 -16.90 -4.57
N HIS A 182 -10.67 -16.95 -3.91
CA HIS A 182 -10.45 -17.87 -2.79
C HIS A 182 -11.46 -17.57 -1.66
N PRO A 183 -11.97 -18.58 -0.91
CA PRO A 183 -12.97 -18.37 0.14
C PRO A 183 -12.61 -17.31 1.19
N ILE A 184 -11.33 -17.24 1.60
CA ILE A 184 -10.83 -16.20 2.53
C ILE A 184 -10.96 -14.79 1.93
N THR A 185 -10.72 -14.64 0.62
CA THR A 185 -10.91 -13.37 -0.08
C THR A 185 -12.38 -13.02 -0.15
N THR A 186 -13.23 -13.98 -0.55
CA THR A 186 -14.69 -13.81 -0.57
C THR A 186 -15.23 -13.32 0.78
N ALA A 187 -14.86 -14.00 1.87
CA ALA A 187 -15.28 -13.62 3.22
C ALA A 187 -14.80 -12.21 3.61
N SER A 188 -13.59 -11.81 3.19
CA SER A 188 -13.07 -10.47 3.47
C SER A 188 -13.87 -9.39 2.72
N VAL A 189 -14.20 -9.60 1.45
CA VAL A 189 -14.98 -8.64 0.66
C VAL A 189 -16.42 -8.56 1.18
N GLU A 190 -17.04 -9.69 1.51
CA GLU A 190 -18.36 -9.72 2.15
C GLU A 190 -18.40 -8.93 3.45
N ALA A 191 -17.40 -9.13 4.32
CA ALA A 191 -17.31 -8.39 5.58
C ALA A 191 -17.24 -6.87 5.35
N VAL A 192 -16.51 -6.42 4.31
CA VAL A 192 -16.43 -4.99 3.96
C VAL A 192 -17.77 -4.48 3.38
N LEU A 193 -18.42 -5.24 2.51
CA LEU A 193 -19.73 -4.90 1.94
C LEU A 193 -20.87 -4.90 2.97
N ALA A 194 -20.77 -5.69 4.03
CA ALA A 194 -21.77 -5.78 5.10
C ALA A 194 -21.69 -4.62 6.12
N LYS A 195 -20.58 -3.87 6.18
CA LYS A 195 -20.44 -2.72 7.09
C LYS A 195 -21.52 -1.67 6.76
N LYS A 196 -22.42 -1.39 7.70
CA LYS A 196 -23.40 -0.30 7.62
C LYS A 196 -22.66 1.05 7.75
N LYS A 197 -23.11 2.05 6.99
CA LYS A 197 -22.70 3.45 7.18
C LYS A 197 -23.43 4.06 8.37
#